data_AF-A0A519RJX3-F1
#
_entry.id   AF-A0A519RJX3-F1
#
_cell.length_a   1.000
_cell.length_b   1.000
_cell.length_c   1.000
_cell.angle_alpha   90.00
_cell.angle_beta   90.00
_cell.angle_gamma   90.00
#
_symmetry.space_group_name_H-M   'P 1'
#
loop_
_entity.id
_entity.type
_entity.pdbx_description
1 polymer ?
#
loop_
_entity_poly.entity_id
_entity_poly.type
_entity_poly.pdbx_seq_one_letter_code
_entity_poly.pdbx_strand_id
1 'polypeptide(L)'
;MGFTNQKGVKATIPFGMNQVPAMWLSAGSRGGKTTLISNVLLSMFRNSDGTLQVTAFDAKHGAEFLDCIRPFTKIVDVPSDVKKAKNQAEKLKREILERAAYKNSVNAKTMNEAWLKGLAGSEKYQPHVVVFDEWPVISNLKGSKEDEEASEAILELCRKLLGMGSALGYVVFILSQTGRMESMKALGGMVDNISVRIYGFQ
;
A
#
# COMPACT_ATOMS: atom_id res chain seq x y z
N MET A 1 2.55 -25.57 7.72
CA MET A 1 3.95 -26.05 7.85
C MET A 1 4.85 -24.96 7.29
N GLY A 2 5.77 -24.39 8.08
CA GLY A 2 6.66 -23.31 7.63
C GLY A 2 7.88 -23.86 6.88
N PHE A 3 8.46 -23.06 6.00
CA PHE A 3 9.71 -23.39 5.30
C PHE A 3 10.87 -22.72 6.02
N THR A 4 11.86 -23.48 6.46
CA THR A 4 13.12 -22.94 7.00
C THR A 4 14.10 -22.75 5.85
N ASN A 5 14.65 -21.55 5.68
CA ASN A 5 15.75 -21.36 4.72
C ASN A 5 17.06 -21.98 5.26
N GLN A 6 18.08 -22.10 4.40
CA GLN A 6 19.39 -22.70 4.75
C GLN A 6 20.14 -21.99 5.90
N LYS A 7 19.66 -20.83 6.38
CA LYS A 7 20.23 -20.09 7.52
C LYS A 7 19.44 -20.27 8.82
N GLY A 8 18.48 -21.20 8.87
CA GLY A 8 17.68 -21.47 10.08
C GLY A 8 16.66 -20.38 10.40
N VAL A 9 16.44 -19.42 9.50
CA VAL A 9 15.33 -18.47 9.61
C VAL A 9 14.06 -19.23 9.26
N LYS A 10 13.17 -19.38 10.24
CA LYS A 10 11.78 -19.80 9.97
C LYS A 10 11.17 -18.73 9.07
N ALA A 11 11.09 -19.00 7.77
CA ALA A 11 10.22 -18.23 6.91
C ALA A 11 8.81 -18.79 7.16
N THR A 12 8.09 -18.14 8.09
CA THR A 12 6.64 -18.22 8.04
C THR A 12 6.28 -17.66 6.67
N ILE A 13 5.58 -18.43 5.83
CA ILE A 13 5.20 -18.04 4.47
C ILE A 13 4.67 -16.61 4.57
N PRO A 14 5.30 -15.59 3.95
CA PRO A 14 4.87 -14.22 4.07
C PRO A 14 3.66 -14.03 3.16
N PHE A 15 2.54 -14.60 3.59
CA PHE A 15 1.19 -14.43 3.08
C PHE A 15 0.92 -14.67 1.58
N GLY A 16 -0.34 -14.97 1.28
CA GLY A 16 -0.91 -14.83 -0.05
C GLY A 16 -0.99 -13.36 -0.50
N MET A 17 0.04 -12.54 -0.29
CA MET A 17 0.10 -11.15 -0.79
C MET A 17 0.01 -11.09 -2.32
N ASN A 18 0.43 -12.17 -3.01
CA ASN A 18 0.18 -12.35 -4.44
C ASN A 18 -1.32 -12.52 -4.80
N GLN A 19 -2.18 -12.85 -3.83
CA GLN A 19 -3.62 -13.09 -4.06
C GLN A 19 -4.48 -11.84 -3.81
N VAL A 20 -4.04 -10.89 -2.98
CA VAL A 20 -4.73 -9.61 -2.75
C VAL A 20 -3.76 -8.43 -2.92
N PRO A 21 -3.31 -8.14 -4.15
CA PRO A 21 -2.36 -7.04 -4.40
C PRO A 21 -2.97 -5.65 -4.17
N ALA A 22 -4.28 -5.52 -4.33
CA ALA A 22 -4.97 -4.26 -4.16
C ALA A 22 -6.41 -4.47 -3.67
N MET A 23 -6.78 -3.66 -2.68
CA MET A 23 -8.10 -3.64 -2.05
C MET A 23 -8.71 -2.25 -2.15
N TRP A 24 -9.96 -2.18 -2.57
CA TRP A 24 -10.83 -1.02 -2.41
C TRP A 24 -11.83 -1.31 -1.29
N LEU A 25 -11.91 -0.44 -0.30
CA LEU A 25 -12.86 -0.53 0.80
C LEU A 25 -13.68 0.76 0.88
N SER A 26 -15.00 0.64 0.74
CA SER A 26 -15.92 1.75 0.91
C SER A 26 -17.03 1.47 1.90
N ALA A 27 -17.07 2.27 2.97
CA ALA A 27 -18.01 2.13 4.08
C ALA A 27 -18.30 3.50 4.69
N GLY A 28 -19.54 3.76 5.10
CA GLY A 28 -19.89 5.01 5.80
C GLY A 28 -19.14 5.17 7.13
N SER A 29 -19.25 6.35 7.74
CA SER A 29 -18.75 6.59 9.10
C SER A 29 -19.34 5.55 10.06
N ARG A 30 -18.51 4.97 10.94
CA ARG A 30 -18.87 3.86 11.85
C ARG A 30 -19.22 2.52 11.19
N GLY A 31 -19.13 2.39 9.88
CA GLY A 31 -19.31 1.14 9.15
C GLY A 31 -18.15 0.13 9.32
N GLY A 32 -17.41 0.15 10.43
CA GLY A 32 -16.35 -0.81 10.71
C GLY A 32 -15.10 -0.76 9.81
N LYS A 33 -14.98 0.22 8.89
CA LYS A 33 -13.82 0.42 7.98
C LYS A 33 -12.48 0.31 8.72
N THR A 34 -12.37 1.13 9.76
CA THR A 34 -11.22 1.24 10.68
C THR A 34 -10.89 -0.10 11.31
N THR A 35 -11.88 -0.75 11.95
CA THR A 35 -11.70 -2.05 12.62
C THR A 35 -11.27 -3.16 11.66
N LEU A 36 -11.87 -3.20 10.46
CA LEU A 36 -11.52 -4.18 9.44
C LEU A 36 -10.06 -4.00 9.00
N ILE A 37 -9.67 -2.78 8.64
CA ILE A 37 -8.30 -2.49 8.19
C ILE A 37 -7.28 -2.72 9.30
N SER A 38 -7.56 -2.32 10.55
CA SER A 38 -6.68 -2.62 11.69
C SER A 38 -6.44 -4.11 11.85
N ASN A 39 -7.49 -4.94 11.76
CA ASN A 39 -7.35 -6.39 11.88
C ASN A 39 -6.57 -7.01 10.71
N VAL A 40 -6.81 -6.53 9.49
CA VAL A 40 -6.06 -6.96 8.31
C VAL A 40 -4.59 -6.61 8.45
N LEU A 41 -4.26 -5.36 8.80
CA LEU A 41 -2.89 -4.90 8.97
C LEU A 41 -2.17 -5.62 10.11
N LEU A 42 -2.83 -5.83 11.25
CA LEU A 42 -2.28 -6.59 12.38
C LEU A 42 -2.01 -8.04 11.99
N SER A 43 -2.91 -8.66 11.22
CA SER A 43 -2.70 -10.00 10.68
C SER A 43 -1.51 -10.03 9.72
N MET A 44 -1.41 -9.09 8.78
CA MET A 44 -0.28 -9.00 7.86
C MET A 44 1.04 -8.80 8.61
N PHE A 45 1.06 -7.92 9.61
CA PHE A 45 2.23 -7.65 10.43
C PHE A 45 2.71 -8.92 11.16
N ARG A 46 1.79 -9.62 11.85
CA ARG A 46 2.09 -10.88 12.55
C ARG A 46 2.65 -11.95 11.61
N ASN A 47 2.14 -12.02 10.39
CA ASN A 47 2.56 -13.03 9.42
C ASN A 47 3.78 -12.64 8.58
N SER A 48 4.21 -11.39 8.65
CA SER A 48 5.49 -10.91 8.11
C SER A 48 6.66 -11.04 9.10
N ASP A 49 6.46 -11.75 10.21
CA ASP A 49 7.41 -11.82 11.33
C ASP A 49 7.86 -10.43 11.81
N GLY A 50 6.94 -9.45 11.79
CA GLY A 50 7.18 -8.07 12.19
C GLY A 50 7.97 -7.20 11.20
N THR A 51 8.19 -7.68 9.97
CA THR A 51 8.96 -6.94 8.94
C THR A 51 8.11 -6.07 8.01
N LEU A 52 6.79 -6.02 8.20
CA LEU A 52 5.89 -5.22 7.37
C LEU A 52 6.15 -3.71 7.52
N GLN A 53 6.34 -3.03 6.39
CA GLN A 53 6.33 -1.57 6.34
C GLN A 53 4.93 -1.07 5.95
N VAL A 54 4.52 0.07 6.51
CA VAL A 54 3.27 0.73 6.11
C VAL A 54 3.53 2.21 5.82
N THR A 55 3.09 2.69 4.66
CA THR A 55 2.97 4.13 4.39
C THR A 55 1.50 4.47 4.20
N ALA A 56 0.97 5.38 4.99
CA ALA A 56 -0.38 5.88 4.84
C ALA A 56 -0.40 7.35 4.39
N PHE A 57 -1.18 7.63 3.36
CA PHE A 57 -1.58 8.97 2.96
C PHE A 57 -2.97 9.20 3.58
N ASP A 58 -3.04 10.10 4.56
CA ASP A 58 -4.25 10.38 5.33
C ASP A 58 -4.78 11.78 5.00
N ALA A 59 -6.05 11.87 4.59
CA ALA A 59 -6.69 13.13 4.27
C ALA A 59 -7.60 13.71 5.37
N LYS A 60 -7.85 13.00 6.47
CA LYS A 60 -8.77 13.45 7.53
C LYS A 60 -8.19 13.40 8.93
N HIS A 61 -6.89 13.12 9.08
CA HIS A 61 -6.27 12.78 10.37
C HIS A 61 -6.97 11.58 11.03
N GLY A 62 -7.55 10.69 10.22
CA GLY A 62 -8.36 9.55 10.65
C GLY A 62 -7.60 8.24 10.75
N ALA A 63 -6.28 8.26 10.55
CA ALA A 63 -5.45 7.06 10.49
C ALA A 63 -5.18 6.38 11.86
N GLU A 64 -6.02 6.60 12.87
CA GLU A 64 -5.96 5.95 14.19
C GLU A 64 -5.92 4.42 14.09
N PHE A 65 -6.49 3.84 13.02
CA PHE A 65 -6.43 2.40 12.74
C PHE A 65 -5.01 1.86 12.60
N LEU A 66 -4.02 2.71 12.37
CA LEU A 66 -2.61 2.36 12.25
C LEU A 66 -1.86 2.36 13.58
N ASP A 67 -2.48 2.82 14.68
CA ASP A 67 -1.82 2.88 15.99
C ASP A 67 -1.40 1.48 16.48
N CYS A 68 -2.11 0.43 16.07
CA CYS A 68 -1.75 -0.96 16.40
C CYS A 68 -0.40 -1.42 15.82
N ILE A 69 0.13 -0.70 14.83
CA ILE A 69 1.41 -0.97 14.15
C ILE A 69 2.26 0.31 13.99
N ARG A 70 2.04 1.30 14.86
CA ARG A 70 2.65 2.63 14.78
C ARG A 70 4.17 2.64 14.61
N PRO A 71 4.97 1.79 15.29
CA PRO A 71 6.43 1.79 15.14
C PRO A 71 6.91 1.48 13.72
N PHE A 72 6.07 0.87 12.89
CA PHE A 72 6.37 0.42 11.53
C PHE A 72 5.59 1.20 10.46
N THR A 73 4.88 2.25 10.89
CA THR A 73 3.99 3.03 10.05
C THR A 73 4.55 4.43 9.86
N LYS A 74 4.64 4.85 8.60
CA LYS A 74 4.81 6.24 8.21
C LYS A 74 3.46 6.84 7.83
N ILE A 75 2.96 7.77 8.63
CA ILE A 75 1.75 8.53 8.34
C ILE A 75 2.14 9.84 7.65
N VAL A 76 1.51 10.12 6.51
CA VAL A 76 1.66 11.34 5.75
C VAL A 76 0.31 12.03 5.64
N ASP A 77 0.22 13.13 6.34
CA ASP A 77 -0.91 14.04 6.39
C ASP A 77 -0.96 14.85 5.09
N VAL A 78 -1.94 14.57 4.24
CA VAL A 78 -1.99 15.11 2.88
C VAL A 78 -2.41 16.58 2.85
N PRO A 79 -3.53 17.00 3.50
CA PRO A 79 -3.99 18.38 3.41
C PRO A 79 -3.09 19.35 4.19
N SER A 80 -2.49 18.89 5.28
CA SER A 80 -1.66 19.76 6.13
C SER A 80 -0.24 19.96 5.60
N ASP A 81 0.25 19.04 4.75
CA ASP A 81 1.61 19.09 4.20
C ASP A 81 1.68 18.43 2.81
N VAL A 82 1.07 19.10 1.82
CA VAL A 82 1.03 18.65 0.41
C VAL A 82 2.44 18.43 -0.16
N LYS A 83 3.42 19.21 0.27
CA LYS A 83 4.81 19.07 -0.15
C LYS A 83 5.43 17.78 0.36
N LYS A 84 5.21 17.41 1.62
CA LYS A 84 5.63 16.12 2.18
C LYS A 84 4.90 14.96 1.53
N ALA A 85 3.61 15.11 1.23
CA ALA A 85 2.84 14.11 0.48
C ALA A 85 3.44 13.85 -0.90
N LYS A 86 3.70 14.90 -1.68
CA LYS A 86 4.38 14.82 -2.98
C LYS A 86 5.75 14.16 -2.88
N ASN A 87 6.60 14.63 -1.95
CA ASN A 87 7.94 14.09 -1.76
C ASN A 87 7.94 12.62 -1.34
N GLN A 88 6.97 12.21 -0.51
CA GLN A 88 6.82 10.81 -0.14
C GLN A 88 6.36 9.97 -1.33
N ALA A 89 5.44 10.47 -2.16
CA ALA A 89 5.01 9.80 -3.36
C ALA A 89 6.18 9.57 -4.33
N GLU A 90 7.01 10.58 -4.56
CA GLU A 90 8.22 10.48 -5.39
C GLU A 90 9.28 9.55 -4.79
N LYS A 91 9.40 9.49 -3.45
CA LYS A 91 10.27 8.53 -2.78
C LYS A 91 9.82 7.08 -3.06
N LEU A 92 8.53 6.80 -2.90
CA LEU A 92 7.98 5.46 -3.16
C LEU A 92 8.07 5.09 -4.65
N LYS A 93 7.84 6.05 -5.56
CA LYS A 93 8.03 5.83 -7.00
C LYS A 93 9.46 5.39 -7.33
N ARG A 94 10.47 6.03 -6.74
CA ARG A 94 11.88 5.62 -6.91
C ARG A 94 12.14 4.23 -6.34
N GLU A 95 11.63 3.94 -5.15
CA GLU A 95 11.76 2.62 -4.52
C GLU A 95 11.13 1.49 -5.36
N ILE A 96 9.97 1.74 -5.99
CA ILE A 96 9.33 0.81 -6.93
C ILE A 96 10.28 0.48 -8.09
N LEU A 97 10.93 1.50 -8.67
CA LEU A 97 11.88 1.31 -9.77
C LEU A 97 13.13 0.54 -9.32
N GLU A 98 13.65 0.84 -8.12
CA GLU A 98 14.77 0.10 -7.52
C GLU A 98 14.43 -1.37 -7.30
N ARG A 99 13.25 -1.66 -6.72
CA ARG A 99 12.75 -3.03 -6.54
C ARG A 99 12.60 -3.75 -7.88
N ALA A 100 12.07 -3.07 -8.90
CA ALA A 100 11.91 -3.65 -10.23
C ALA A 100 13.27 -3.97 -10.88
N ALA A 101 14.24 -3.05 -10.80
CA ALA A 101 15.59 -3.27 -11.30
C ALA A 101 16.27 -4.45 -10.60
N TYR A 102 16.19 -4.51 -9.27
CA TYR A 102 16.73 -5.62 -8.49
C TYR A 102 16.08 -6.96 -8.87
N LYS A 103 14.73 -7.01 -8.90
CA LYS A 103 13.97 -8.20 -9.28
C LYS A 103 14.44 -8.77 -10.63
N ASN A 104 14.65 -7.89 -11.59
CA ASN A 104 15.13 -8.25 -12.93
C ASN A 104 16.60 -8.69 -12.90
N SER A 105 17.48 -8.02 -12.14
CA SER A 105 18.90 -8.38 -12.06
C SER A 105 19.14 -9.76 -11.43
N VAL A 106 18.23 -10.20 -10.56
CA VAL A 106 18.28 -11.53 -9.92
C VAL A 106 17.43 -12.58 -10.64
N ASN A 107 16.87 -12.23 -11.81
CA ASN A 107 16.01 -13.08 -12.63
C ASN A 107 14.85 -13.73 -11.85
N ALA A 108 14.21 -12.96 -10.96
CA ALA A 108 13.04 -13.40 -10.21
C ALA A 108 11.74 -12.91 -10.88
N LYS A 109 10.67 -13.72 -10.83
CA LYS A 109 9.35 -13.30 -11.32
C LYS A 109 8.71 -12.30 -10.37
N THR A 110 8.93 -12.49 -9.06
CA THR A 110 8.42 -11.64 -7.97
C THR A 110 9.49 -11.36 -6.93
N MET A 111 9.34 -10.26 -6.17
CA MET A 111 10.20 -9.98 -5.01
C MET A 111 10.06 -11.03 -3.92
N ASN A 112 8.87 -11.62 -3.76
CA ASN A 112 8.66 -12.74 -2.85
C ASN A 112 9.51 -13.96 -3.26
N GLU A 113 9.58 -14.27 -4.56
CA GLU A 113 10.46 -15.33 -5.05
C GLU A 113 11.94 -15.04 -4.75
N ALA A 114 12.39 -13.81 -4.97
CA ALA A 114 13.77 -13.42 -4.63
C ALA A 114 14.07 -13.58 -3.13
N TRP A 115 13.12 -13.20 -2.28
CA TRP A 115 13.25 -13.32 -0.82
C TRP A 115 13.25 -14.78 -0.35
N LEU A 116 12.32 -15.60 -0.87
CA LEU A 116 12.22 -17.03 -0.55
C LEU A 116 13.45 -17.82 -1.00
N LYS A 117 14.04 -17.45 -2.14
CA LYS A 117 15.30 -18.03 -2.62
C LYS A 117 16.53 -17.53 -1.86
N GLY A 118 16.37 -16.58 -0.94
CA GLY A 118 17.46 -16.02 -0.13
C GLY A 118 18.52 -15.31 -0.99
N LEU A 119 18.11 -14.68 -2.09
CA LEU A 119 19.03 -13.98 -2.99
C LEU A 119 19.63 -12.78 -2.24
N ALA A 120 20.94 -12.56 -2.40
CA ALA A 120 21.65 -11.51 -1.68
C ALA A 120 21.00 -10.13 -1.92
N GLY A 121 20.77 -9.37 -0.86
CA GLY A 121 20.15 -8.03 -0.91
C GLY A 121 18.61 -8.05 -0.92
N SER A 122 17.96 -9.21 -0.99
CA SER A 122 16.50 -9.32 -0.96
C SER A 122 15.91 -8.90 0.39
N GLU A 123 16.68 -9.06 1.47
CA GLU A 123 16.31 -8.67 2.83
C GLU A 123 16.04 -7.17 3.00
N LYS A 124 16.58 -6.33 2.12
CA LYS A 124 16.31 -4.88 2.10
C LYS A 124 14.87 -4.58 1.69
N TYR A 125 14.23 -5.46 0.95
CA TYR A 125 12.94 -5.21 0.30
C TYR A 125 11.81 -5.90 1.05
N GLN A 126 11.52 -5.36 2.22
CA GLN A 126 10.42 -5.81 3.05
C GLN A 126 9.05 -5.64 2.35
N PRO A 127 8.06 -6.49 2.68
CA PRO A 127 6.68 -6.27 2.26
C PRO A 127 6.20 -4.88 2.69
N HIS A 128 5.47 -4.19 1.80
CA HIS A 128 5.07 -2.81 2.03
C HIS A 128 3.60 -2.59 1.72
N VAL A 129 2.81 -2.18 2.72
CA VAL A 129 1.44 -1.70 2.51
C VAL A 129 1.44 -0.21 2.26
N VAL A 130 0.78 0.22 1.18
CA VAL A 130 0.48 1.63 0.93
C VAL A 130 -1.02 1.82 1.12
N VAL A 131 -1.38 2.68 2.06
CA VAL A 131 -2.77 3.01 2.39
C VAL A 131 -3.08 4.42 1.90
N PHE A 132 -4.17 4.58 1.17
CA PHE A 132 -4.74 5.87 0.80
C PHE A 132 -6.07 6.01 1.54
N ASP A 133 -6.08 6.74 2.67
CA ASP A 133 -7.28 6.97 3.46
C ASP A 133 -8.04 8.20 2.96
N GLU A 134 -9.29 7.99 2.59
CA GLU A 134 -10.16 8.97 1.94
C GLU A 134 -9.68 9.38 0.54
N TRP A 135 -9.55 8.37 -0.32
CA TRP A 135 -9.15 8.51 -1.72
C TRP A 135 -9.83 9.64 -2.49
N PRO A 136 -11.17 9.86 -2.41
CA PRO A 136 -11.81 10.97 -3.15
C PRO A 136 -11.23 12.35 -2.83
N VAL A 137 -10.71 12.53 -1.61
CA VAL A 137 -10.07 13.79 -1.19
C VAL A 137 -8.66 13.85 -1.74
N ILE A 138 -7.87 12.78 -1.56
CA ILE A 138 -6.48 12.70 -2.01
C ILE A 138 -6.36 12.84 -3.53
N SER A 139 -7.25 12.18 -4.29
CA SER A 139 -7.20 12.15 -5.76
C SER A 139 -7.70 13.43 -6.43
N ASN A 140 -8.23 14.37 -5.65
CA ASN A 140 -8.89 15.57 -6.16
C ASN A 140 -8.69 16.73 -5.18
N LEU A 141 -7.45 16.90 -4.70
CA LEU A 141 -7.09 18.09 -3.93
C LEU A 141 -7.30 19.33 -4.80
N LYS A 142 -7.91 20.37 -4.23
CA LYS A 142 -8.21 21.62 -4.90
C LYS A 142 -7.80 22.77 -4.00
N GLY A 143 -7.26 23.83 -4.60
CA GLY A 143 -6.90 25.05 -3.89
C GLY A 143 -5.72 25.74 -4.56
N SER A 144 -4.56 25.11 -4.51
CA SER A 144 -3.30 25.62 -5.06
C SER A 144 -2.73 24.71 -6.17
N LYS A 145 -1.80 25.26 -6.96
CA LYS A 145 -1.02 24.46 -7.92
C LYS A 145 -0.21 23.35 -7.23
N GLU A 146 0.26 23.60 -6.00
CA GLU A 146 0.98 22.57 -5.23
C GLU A 146 0.07 21.42 -4.83
N ASP A 147 -1.20 21.70 -4.52
CA ASP A 147 -2.20 20.68 -4.20
C ASP A 147 -2.47 19.77 -5.41
N GLU A 148 -2.64 20.38 -6.58
CA GLU A 148 -2.83 19.67 -7.86
C GLU A 148 -1.61 18.80 -8.19
N GLU A 149 -0.39 19.34 -8.04
CA GLU A 149 0.85 18.60 -8.25
C GLU A 149 1.03 17.44 -7.26
N ALA A 150 0.63 17.63 -5.99
CA ALA A 150 0.66 16.57 -4.99
C ALA A 150 -0.36 15.47 -5.30
N SER A 151 -1.58 15.85 -5.68
CA SER A 151 -2.63 14.94 -6.12
C SER A 151 -2.18 14.10 -7.33
N GLU A 152 -1.58 14.73 -8.35
CA GLU A 152 -1.09 13.99 -9.53
C GLU A 152 0.07 13.05 -9.17
N ALA A 153 1.02 13.49 -8.34
CA ALA A 153 2.13 12.61 -7.90
C ALA A 153 1.61 11.37 -7.15
N ILE A 154 0.58 11.52 -6.31
CA ILE A 154 -0.07 10.42 -5.60
C ILE A 154 -0.87 9.52 -6.57
N LEU A 155 -1.56 10.11 -7.55
CA LEU A 155 -2.25 9.36 -8.61
C LEU A 155 -1.28 8.49 -9.42
N GLU A 156 -0.16 9.06 -9.86
CA GLU A 156 0.88 8.32 -10.57
C GLU A 156 1.47 7.19 -9.72
N LEU A 157 1.74 7.45 -8.44
CA LEU A 157 2.17 6.42 -7.49
C LEU A 157 1.13 5.29 -7.42
N CYS A 158 -0.14 5.61 -7.19
CA CYS A 158 -1.20 4.62 -7.08
C CYS A 158 -1.32 3.78 -8.35
N ARG A 159 -1.28 4.41 -9.54
CA ARG A 159 -1.29 3.70 -10.84
C ARG A 159 -0.12 2.74 -10.98
N LYS A 160 1.11 3.14 -10.58
CA LYS A 160 2.29 2.25 -10.59
C LYS A 160 2.13 1.08 -9.63
N LEU A 161 1.64 1.34 -8.41
CA LEU A 161 1.40 0.29 -7.43
C LEU A 161 0.34 -0.71 -7.93
N LEU A 162 -0.74 -0.23 -8.55
CA LEU A 162 -1.77 -1.10 -9.14
C LEU A 162 -1.24 -1.90 -10.34
N GLY A 163 -0.36 -1.31 -11.16
CA GLY A 163 0.17 -1.98 -12.35
C GLY A 163 1.27 -3.02 -12.09
N MET A 164 2.13 -2.79 -11.09
CA MET A 164 3.29 -3.67 -10.84
C MET A 164 3.60 -3.93 -9.36
N GLY A 165 2.89 -3.31 -8.42
CA GLY A 165 3.17 -3.38 -6.99
C GLY A 165 3.16 -4.81 -6.45
N SER A 166 2.21 -5.64 -6.88
CA SER A 166 2.12 -7.06 -6.50
C SER A 166 3.43 -7.82 -6.68
N ALA A 167 4.00 -7.75 -7.89
CA ALA A 167 5.24 -8.44 -8.21
C ALA A 167 6.45 -7.89 -7.45
N LEU A 168 6.31 -6.69 -6.86
CA LEU A 168 7.35 -5.97 -6.13
C LEU A 168 7.18 -6.03 -4.61
N GLY A 169 6.21 -6.81 -4.12
CA GLY A 169 5.94 -6.98 -2.69
C GLY A 169 5.17 -5.81 -2.06
N TYR A 170 4.42 -5.05 -2.87
CA TYR A 170 3.49 -4.03 -2.38
C TYR A 170 2.07 -4.57 -2.28
N VAL A 171 1.35 -4.09 -1.28
CA VAL A 171 -0.10 -4.22 -1.15
C VAL A 171 -0.72 -2.83 -1.07
N VAL A 172 -1.80 -2.60 -1.82
CA VAL A 172 -2.44 -1.28 -1.91
C VAL A 172 -3.81 -1.31 -1.27
N PHE A 173 -4.05 -0.44 -0.27
CA PHE A 173 -5.38 -0.21 0.29
C PHE A 173 -5.89 1.16 -0.13
N ILE A 174 -7.01 1.19 -0.83
CA ILE A 174 -7.70 2.41 -1.24
C ILE A 174 -9.00 2.50 -0.46
N LEU A 175 -9.07 3.45 0.47
CA LEU A 175 -10.17 3.57 1.41
C LEU A 175 -11.01 4.80 1.08
N SER A 176 -12.34 4.68 1.20
CA SER A 176 -13.23 5.82 1.01
C SER A 176 -14.50 5.71 1.85
N GLN A 177 -14.91 6.79 2.52
CA GLN A 177 -16.23 6.84 3.15
C GLN A 177 -17.39 6.86 2.15
N THR A 178 -17.14 7.29 0.91
CA THR A 178 -18.18 7.44 -0.11
C THR A 178 -17.86 6.55 -1.31
N GLY A 179 -18.81 5.72 -1.74
CA GLY A 179 -18.67 4.84 -2.90
C GLY A 179 -18.71 5.58 -4.24
N ARG A 180 -18.18 6.81 -4.33
CA ARG A 180 -18.32 7.67 -5.51
C ARG A 180 -17.56 7.08 -6.70
N MET A 181 -18.29 6.77 -7.77
CA MET A 181 -17.71 6.34 -9.06
C MET A 181 -16.68 7.33 -9.61
N GLU A 182 -16.85 8.64 -9.36
CA GLU A 182 -15.93 9.68 -9.85
C GLU A 182 -14.50 9.48 -9.33
N SER A 183 -14.34 8.99 -8.10
CA SER A 183 -13.03 8.74 -7.50
C SER A 183 -12.34 7.51 -8.10
N MET A 184 -13.12 6.55 -8.61
CA MET A 184 -12.58 5.42 -9.38
C MET A 184 -12.16 5.85 -10.79
N LYS A 185 -12.87 6.80 -11.42
CA LYS A 185 -12.51 7.33 -12.75
C LYS A 185 -11.09 7.92 -12.78
N ALA A 186 -10.63 8.52 -11.68
CA ALA A 186 -9.26 9.05 -11.58
C ALA A 186 -8.17 7.97 -11.78
N LEU A 187 -8.48 6.71 -11.48
CA LEU A 187 -7.59 5.57 -11.69
C LEU A 187 -7.65 5.02 -13.12
N GLY A 188 -8.63 5.44 -13.94
CA GLY A 188 -8.82 4.96 -15.30
C GLY A 188 -8.91 3.44 -15.36
N GLY A 189 -8.26 2.82 -16.35
CA GLY A 189 -8.21 1.36 -16.50
C GLY A 189 -7.47 0.61 -15.38
N MET A 190 -6.77 1.29 -14.46
CA MET A 190 -6.08 0.63 -13.35
C MET A 190 -7.05 0.10 -12.28
N VAL A 191 -8.31 0.53 -12.31
CA VAL A 191 -9.34 0.04 -11.37
C VAL A 191 -9.54 -1.48 -11.49
N ASP A 192 -9.28 -2.07 -12.66
CA ASP A 192 -9.42 -3.50 -12.91
C ASP A 192 -8.34 -4.33 -12.22
N ASN A 193 -7.22 -3.70 -11.83
CA ASN A 193 -6.17 -4.34 -11.03
C ASN A 193 -6.51 -4.39 -9.54
N ILE A 194 -7.64 -3.82 -9.12
CA ILE A 194 -8.14 -3.91 -7.74
C ILE A 194 -8.87 -5.24 -7.56
N SER A 195 -8.13 -6.22 -7.04
CA SER A 195 -8.58 -7.61 -6.84
C SER A 195 -9.70 -7.79 -5.83
N VAL A 196 -9.76 -6.95 -4.80
CA VAL A 196 -10.76 -7.07 -3.72
C VAL A 196 -11.50 -5.75 -3.59
N ARG A 197 -12.83 -5.81 -3.69
CA ARG A 197 -13.70 -4.64 -3.55
C ARG A 197 -14.73 -4.93 -2.48
N ILE A 198 -14.68 -4.19 -1.39
CA ILE A 198 -15.60 -4.33 -0.25
C ILE A 198 -16.45 -3.06 -0.19
N TYR A 199 -17.76 -3.23 -0.23
CA TYR A 199 -18.75 -2.16 -0.12
C TYR A 199 -19.68 -2.47 1.06
N GLY A 200 -20.04 -1.46 1.85
CA GLY A 200 -20.90 -1.60 3.04
C GLY A 200 -20.16 -1.11 4.28
N PHE A 201 -20.79 -0.52 5.30
CA PHE A 201 -22.12 -0.75 5.87
C PHE A 201 -22.82 0.60 6.09
N GLN A 202 -24.15 0.66 5.98
CA GLN A 202 -24.95 1.81 6.42
C GLN A 202 -25.16 1.74 7.94
#